data_AF-A0A401NXX6-F1
#
_entry.id   AF-A0A401NXX6-F1
#
_cell.length_a   1.000
_cell.length_b   1.000
_cell.length_c   1.000
_cell.angle_alpha   90.00
_cell.angle_beta   90.00
_cell.angle_gamma   90.00
#
_symmetry.space_group_name_H-M   'P 1'
#
loop_
_entity.id
_entity.type
_entity.pdbx_description
1 polymer ?
#
loop_
_entity_poly.entity_id
_entity_poly.type
_entity_poly.pdbx_seq_one_letter_code
_entity_poly.pdbx_strand_id
1 'polypeptide(L)' 'MNLHQVLTGAVNPGDSCFSVGNIGDEPFTAYASGCDIVILASDFERLQIIPGAKHGNIQVGCVDCSMQQGKVRDKL' A
#
# COMPACT_ATOMS: atom_id res chain seq x y z
N MET A 1 -15.84 8.24 20.01
CA MET A 1 -15.02 9.28 19.36
C MET A 1 -14.78 8.80 17.94
N ASN A 2 -15.25 9.50 16.92
CA ASN A 2 -14.99 9.13 15.53
C ASN A 2 -13.61 9.69 15.18
N LEU A 3 -12.57 8.88 15.36
CA LEU A 3 -11.22 9.22 14.91
C LEU A 3 -11.26 9.24 13.37
N HIS A 4 -11.22 10.44 12.78
CA HIS A 4 -10.84 10.57 11.39
C HIS A 4 -9.35 10.26 11.31
N GLN A 5 -9.01 9.05 10.88
CA GLN A 5 -7.63 8.70 10.62
C GLN A 5 -7.12 9.58 9.48
N VAL A 6 -6.18 10.47 9.79
CA VAL A 6 -5.41 11.18 8.78
C VAL A 6 -4.39 10.17 8.26
N LEU A 7 -4.70 9.50 7.15
CA LEU A 7 -3.72 8.72 6.40
C LEU A 7 -2.62 9.69 5.96
N THR A 8 -1.42 9.56 6.53
CA THR A 8 -0.28 10.40 6.16
C THR A 8 0.19 9.95 4.79
N GLY A 9 -0.29 10.63 3.74
CA GLY A 9 0.06 10.38 2.35
C GLY A 9 -1.18 10.16 1.50
N ALA A 10 -1.45 11.09 0.57
CA ALA A 10 -2.48 10.87 -0.45
C ALA A 10 -2.10 9.64 -1.29
N VAL A 11 -3.11 8.85 -1.68
CA VAL A 11 -2.93 7.84 -2.71
C VAL A 11 -2.54 8.57 -4.00
N ASN A 12 -1.51 8.08 -4.68
CA ASN A 12 -1.12 8.65 -5.97
C ASN A 12 -2.29 8.61 -6.96
N PRO A 13 -2.43 9.61 -7.84
CA PRO A 13 -3.46 9.57 -8.87
C PRO A 13 -3.12 8.53 -9.94
N GLY A 14 -4.14 7.88 -10.50
CA GLY A 14 -3.99 6.88 -11.56
C GLY A 14 -4.76 5.60 -11.28
N ASP A 15 -4.65 4.63 -12.20
CA ASP A 15 -5.27 3.32 -12.07
C ASP A 15 -4.39 2.39 -11.22
N SER A 16 -5.03 1.53 -10.41
CA SER A 16 -4.33 0.52 -9.59
C SER A 16 -3.29 1.09 -8.62
N CYS A 17 -3.47 2.33 -8.14
CA CYS A 17 -2.61 2.92 -7.11
C CYS A 17 -2.85 2.33 -5.71
N PHE A 18 -3.76 1.36 -5.58
CA PHE A 18 -3.91 0.50 -4.43
C PHE A 18 -4.30 -0.92 -4.87
N SER A 19 -4.02 -1.90 -4.01
CA SER A 19 -4.40 -3.29 -4.20
C SER A 19 -4.62 -3.97 -2.84
N VAL A 20 -5.61 -4.86 -2.78
CA VAL A 20 -5.89 -5.68 -1.60
C VAL A 20 -5.27 -7.05 -1.83
N GLY A 21 -4.57 -7.57 -0.82
CA GLY A 21 -4.04 -8.94 -0.83
C GLY A 21 -4.33 -9.64 0.48
N ASN A 22 -3.84 -10.87 0.58
CA ASN A 22 -4.03 -11.70 1.77
C ASN A 22 -2.73 -12.41 2.18
N ILE A 23 -2.60 -12.59 3.49
CA ILE A 23 -1.66 -13.53 4.11
C ILE A 23 -2.50 -14.60 4.79
N GLY A 24 -2.64 -15.77 4.16
CA GLY A 24 -3.66 -16.73 4.57
C GLY A 24 -5.05 -16.13 4.38
N ASP A 25 -5.86 -16.10 5.44
CA ASP A 25 -7.21 -15.52 5.42
C ASP A 25 -7.26 -14.05 5.86
N GLU A 26 -6.12 -13.47 6.29
CA GLU A 26 -6.05 -12.09 6.77
C GLU A 26 -5.83 -11.10 5.63
N PRO A 27 -6.76 -10.16 5.36
CA PRO A 27 -6.61 -9.18 4.30
C PRO A 27 -5.73 -8.00 4.72
N PHE A 28 -5.00 -7.45 3.76
CA PHE A 28 -4.27 -6.20 3.89
C PHE A 28 -4.47 -5.33 2.65
N THR A 29 -4.35 -4.01 2.82
CA THR A 29 -4.38 -3.04 1.71
C THR A 29 -2.99 -2.47 1.52
N ALA A 30 -2.46 -2.50 0.29
CA ALA A 30 -1.27 -1.74 -0.06
C ALA A 30 -1.65 -0.59 -1.00
N TYR A 31 -1.07 0.59 -0.80
CA TYR A 31 -1.28 1.74 -1.69
C TYR A 31 0.00 2.52 -1.93
N ALA A 32 0.08 3.14 -3.11
CA ALA A 32 1.16 4.00 -3.54
C ALA A 32 0.99 5.40 -2.95
N SER A 33 2.01 5.89 -2.25
CA SER A 33 2.05 7.26 -1.71
C SER A 33 3.39 7.91 -2.02
N GLY A 34 3.42 8.83 -2.98
CA GLY A 34 4.65 9.37 -3.52
C GLY A 34 5.53 8.25 -4.09
N CYS A 35 6.73 8.09 -3.53
CA CYS A 35 7.65 6.99 -3.86
C CYS A 35 7.49 5.75 -2.97
N ASP A 36 6.65 5.80 -1.94
CA ASP A 36 6.53 4.72 -0.96
C ASP A 36 5.31 3.83 -1.23
N ILE A 37 5.38 2.60 -0.71
CA ILE A 37 4.22 1.72 -0.60
C ILE A 37 3.83 1.63 0.87
N VAL A 38 2.59 1.99 1.18
CA VAL A 38 2.04 1.90 2.54
C VAL A 38 1.15 0.68 2.63
N ILE A 39 1.34 -0.15 3.66
CA ILE A 39 0.56 -1.34 3.94
C ILE A 39 -0.30 -1.08 5.18
N LEU A 40 -1.60 -1.31 5.04
CA LEU A 40 -2.60 -1.19 6.08
C LEU A 40 -3.23 -2.54 6.39
N ALA A 41 -3.62 -2.73 7.64
CA ALA A 41 -4.52 -3.78 8.07
C ALA A 41 -5.95 -3.53 7.53
N SER A 42 -6.83 -4.51 7.70
CA SER A 42 -8.23 -4.43 7.26
C SER A 42 -9.04 -3.35 7.97
N ASP A 43 -8.62 -2.95 9.17
CA ASP A 43 -9.18 -1.82 9.94
C ASP A 43 -8.51 -0.48 9.60
N PHE A 44 -7.72 -0.44 8.53
CA PHE A 44 -6.91 0.68 8.07
C PHE A 44 -5.77 1.09 9.03
N GLU A 45 -5.44 0.31 10.06
CA GLU A 45 -4.25 0.55 10.86
C GLU A 45 -2.98 0.38 10.00
N ARG A 46 -2.03 1.32 10.11
CA ARG A 46 -0.79 1.26 9.35
C ARG A 46 0.15 0.20 9.91
N LEU A 47 0.37 -0.87 9.16
CA LEU A 47 1.27 -1.96 9.51
C LEU A 47 2.72 -1.67 9.12
N GLN A 48 2.95 -1.22 7.88
CA GLN A 48 4.31 -1.05 7.34
C GLN A 48 4.36 0.07 6.28
N ILE A 49 5.55 0.66 6.12
CA ILE A 49 5.91 1.49 4.97
C ILE A 49 7.13 0.87 4.31
N ILE A 50 7.08 0.63 3.01
CA ILE A 50 8.22 0.24 2.18
C ILE A 50 8.76 1.52 1.52
N PRO A 51 9.91 2.05 1.98
CA PRO A 51 10.42 3.32 1.47
C PRO A 51 11.01 3.15 0.07
N GLY A 52 10.39 3.72 -0.96
CA GLY A 52 10.87 3.55 -2.34
C GLY A 52 12.09 4.40 -2.67
N ALA A 53 12.32 5.51 -1.97
CA ALA A 53 13.54 6.31 -2.12
C ALA A 53 14.82 5.50 -1.88
N LYS A 54 14.78 4.50 -0.97
CA LYS A 54 15.91 3.57 -0.73
C LYS A 54 16.17 2.62 -1.90
N HIS A 55 15.20 2.47 -2.79
CA HIS A 55 15.24 1.60 -3.96
C HIS A 55 15.40 2.40 -5.26
N GLY A 56 15.59 3.73 -5.18
CA GLY A 56 15.71 4.61 -6.35
C GLY A 56 14.38 4.99 -6.99
N ASN A 57 13.24 4.66 -6.38
CA ASN A 57 11.93 5.03 -6.90
C ASN A 57 11.68 6.52 -6.68
N ILE A 58 11.29 7.22 -7.74
CA ILE A 58 10.85 8.63 -7.69
C ILE A 58 9.35 8.69 -7.40
N GLN A 59 8.59 7.73 -7.90
CA GLN A 59 7.16 7.58 -7.68
C GLN A 59 6.76 6.12 -7.89
N VAL A 60 5.79 5.62 -7.12
CA VAL A 60 5.13 4.33 -7.38
C VAL A 60 3.84 4.62 -8.16
N GLY A 61 3.76 4.08 -9.37
CA GLY A 61 2.62 4.32 -10.27
C GLY A 61 1.44 3.40 -9.97
N CYS A 62 1.70 2.13 -9.70
CA CYS A 62 0.65 1.17 -9.39
C CYS A 62 1.18 -0.02 -8.57
N VAL A 63 0.28 -0.68 -7.84
CA VAL A 63 0.62 -1.74 -6.88
C VAL A 63 -0.24 -2.97 -7.17
N ASP A 64 0.33 -4.14 -6.97
CA ASP A 64 -0.34 -5.44 -7.12
C ASP A 64 -0.04 -6.32 -5.92
N CYS A 65 -1.09 -6.79 -5.24
CA CYS A 65 -0.99 -7.63 -4.06
C CYS A 65 -1.35 -9.08 -4.39
N SER A 66 -0.63 -10.01 -3.78
CA SER A 66 -0.94 -11.44 -3.86
C SER A 66 -2.12 -11.77 -2.94
N MET A 67 -3.06 -12.55 -3.46
CA MET A 67 -4.20 -13.09 -2.71
C MET A 67 -3.86 -14.30 -1.83
N GLN A 68 -2.59 -14.76 -1.81
CA GLN A 68 -2.22 -15.99 -1.08
C GLN A 68 -0.89 -15.89 -0.35
N GLN A 69 0.09 -15.15 -0.91
CA GLN A 69 1.48 -15.20 -0.43
C GLN A 69 1.92 -13.95 0.33
N GLY A 70 1.04 -12.94 0.52
CA GLY A 70 1.44 -11.69 1.16
C GLY A 70 2.43 -10.84 0.37
N LYS A 71 2.62 -11.11 -0.92
CA LYS A 71 3.56 -10.39 -1.77
C LYS A 71 2.94 -9.11 -2.29
N VAL A 72 3.74 -8.05 -2.33
CA VAL A 72 3.39 -6.77 -2.92
C VAL A 72 4.41 -6.46 -4.02
N ARG A 73 3.93 -6.07 -5.20
CA ARG A 73 4.76 -5.72 -6.35
C ARG A 73 4.37 -4.35 -6.88
N ASP A 74 5.36 -3.53 -7.20
CA ASP A 74 5.19 -2.34 -8.05
C ASP A 74 5.04 -2.79 -9.51
N LYS A 75 3.94 -2.40 -10.16
CA LYS A 75 3.69 -2.72 -11.57
C LYS A 75 4.41 -1.66 -12.42
N LEU A 76 5.65 -1.96 -12.81
CA LEU A 76 6.38 -1.19 -13.83
C LEU A 76 5.90 -1.54 -15.24
#